data_AF-A0A7V3SZ81-F1
#
_entry.id   AF-A0A7V3SZ81-F1
#
_cell.length_a   1.000
_cell.length_b   1.000
_cell.length_c   1.000
_cell.angle_alpha   90.00
_cell.angle_beta   90.00
_cell.angle_gamma   90.00
#
_symmetry.space_group_name_H-M   'P 1'
#
loop_
_entity.id
_entity.type
_entity.pdbx_description
1 polymer ?
#
loop_
_entity_poly.entity_id
_entity_poly.type
_entity_poly.pdbx_seq_one_letter_code
_entity_poly.pdbx_strand_id
1 'polypeptide(L)' 'MDEKAVFKMVNSLLEATDYPLEIKNVNDLTDFLNDENNKRFEQYAEIGRLYDHLVSKPEIDRSREV' A
#
# COMPACT_ATOMS: atom_id res chain seq x y z
N MET A 1 4.49 2.29 13.28
CA MET A 1 3.08 2.37 12.86
C MET A 1 2.45 1.00 12.80
N ASP A 2 1.21 0.90 13.27
CA ASP A 2 0.36 -0.28 13.18
C ASP A 2 -0.25 -0.42 11.77
N GLU A 3 -0.48 -1.65 11.33
CA GLU A 3 -1.02 -1.94 10.01
C GLU A 3 -2.37 -1.22 9.76
N LYS A 4 -3.27 -1.26 10.74
CA LYS A 4 -4.56 -0.55 10.70
C LYS A 4 -4.40 0.96 10.50
N ALA A 5 -3.35 1.56 11.08
CA ALA A 5 -3.08 2.98 10.91
C ALA A 5 -2.62 3.30 9.48
N VAL A 6 -1.84 2.40 8.87
CA VAL A 6 -1.42 2.54 7.47
C VAL A 6 -2.62 2.46 6.53
N PHE A 7 -3.50 1.47 6.67
CA PHE A 7 -4.70 1.38 5.83
C PHE A 7 -5.60 2.61 5.98
N LYS A 8 -5.74 3.15 7.20
CA LYS A 8 -6.51 4.38 7.41
C LYS A 8 -5.89 5.58 6.69
N MET A 9 -4.57 5.74 6.72
CA MET A 9 -3.89 6.78 5.96
C MET A 9 -4.07 6.61 4.46
N VAL A 10 -3.90 5.39 3.94
CA VAL A 10 -4.05 5.12 2.51
C VAL A 10 -5.47 5.43 2.05
N ASN A 11 -6.50 4.97 2.78
CA ASN A 11 -7.88 5.30 2.44
C ASN A 11 -8.12 6.81 2.49
N SER A 12 -7.57 7.53 3.46
CA SER A 12 -7.69 9.00 3.51
C SER A 12 -7.00 9.70 2.33
N LEU A 13 -5.88 9.17 1.84
CA LEU A 13 -5.24 9.66 0.61
C LEU A 13 -6.09 9.37 -0.63
N LEU A 14 -6.71 8.20 -0.67
CA LEU A 14 -7.58 7.78 -1.77
C LEU A 14 -8.94 8.49 -1.77
N GLU A 15 -9.44 8.95 -0.62
CA GLU A 15 -10.64 9.81 -0.55
C GLU A 15 -10.47 11.13 -1.31
N ALA A 16 -9.24 11.62 -1.45
CA ALA A 16 -8.94 12.79 -2.29
C ALA A 16 -8.84 12.46 -3.78
N THR A 17 -8.97 11.18 -4.15
CA THR A 17 -8.91 10.67 -5.51
C THR A 17 -10.27 10.11 -5.95
N ASP A 18 -10.41 9.84 -7.25
CA ASP A 18 -11.60 9.18 -7.81
C ASP A 18 -11.52 7.64 -7.70
N TYR A 19 -10.74 7.11 -6.75
CA TYR A 19 -10.57 5.67 -6.60
C TYR A 19 -11.77 5.08 -5.84
N PRO A 20 -12.55 4.17 -6.45
CA PRO A 20 -13.84 3.75 -5.90
C PRO A 20 -13.75 2.63 -4.83
N LEU A 21 -12.56 2.05 -4.61
CA LEU A 21 -12.38 0.92 -3.72
C LEU A 21 -11.67 1.33 -2.42
N GLU A 22 -12.17 0.81 -1.31
CA GLU A 22 -11.53 0.98 0.01
C GLU A 22 -10.52 -0.15 0.23
N ILE A 23 -9.29 0.22 0.60
CA ILE A 23 -8.22 -0.73 0.90
C ILE A 23 -8.42 -1.28 2.31
N LYS A 24 -8.68 -2.58 2.43
CA LYS A 24 -8.93 -3.25 3.72
C LYS A 24 -7.79 -4.16 4.16
N ASN A 25 -6.94 -4.57 3.23
CA ASN A 25 -5.85 -5.50 3.47
C ASN A 25 -4.67 -5.21 2.52
N VAL A 26 -3.54 -5.88 2.78
CA VAL A 26 -2.31 -5.76 1.98
C VAL A 26 -2.53 -6.19 0.53
N ASN A 27 -3.46 -7.12 0.27
CA ASN A 27 -3.75 -7.60 -1.08
C ASN A 27 -4.44 -6.52 -1.93
N ASP A 28 -5.44 -5.81 -1.37
CA ASP A 28 -6.06 -4.64 -2.02
C ASP A 28 -5.01 -3.57 -2.35
N LEU A 29 -4.08 -3.33 -1.42
CA LEU A 29 -3.02 -2.35 -1.62
C LEU A 29 -2.03 -2.78 -2.70
N THR A 30 -1.76 -4.09 -2.78
CA THR A 30 -0.90 -4.69 -3.81
C THR A 30 -1.57 -4.61 -5.17
N ASP A 31 -2.88 -4.84 -5.25
CA ASP A 31 -3.67 -4.69 -6.47
C ASP A 31 -3.67 -3.23 -6.95
N PHE A 32 -3.91 -2.29 -6.03
CA PHE A 32 -3.82 -0.85 -6.30
C PHE A 32 -2.46 -0.46 -6.89
N LEU A 33 -1.36 -0.96 -6.30
CA LEU A 33 0.00 -0.66 -6.76
C LEU A 33 0.35 -1.38 -8.07
N ASN A 34 -0.26 -2.53 -8.38
CA ASN A 34 -0.02 -3.24 -9.64
C ASN A 34 -0.80 -2.64 -10.83
N ASP A 35 -1.87 -1.89 -10.59
CA ASP A 35 -2.62 -1.23 -11.67
C ASP A 35 -1.89 0.02 -12.18
N GLU A 36 -1.52 0.00 -13.46
CA GLU A 36 -0.84 1.13 -14.10
C GLU A 36 -1.69 2.39 -14.20
N ASN A 37 -3.02 2.26 -14.22
CA ASN A 37 -3.92 3.41 -14.23
C ASN A 37 -3.81 4.20 -12.92
N ASN A 38 -3.49 3.53 -11.80
CA ASN A 38 -3.36 4.18 -10.50
C ASN A 38 -2.08 5.01 -10.39
N LYS A 39 -1.08 4.78 -11.26
CA LYS A 39 0.15 5.60 -11.35
C LYS A 39 -0.14 7.07 -11.71
N ARG A 40 -1.34 7.36 -12.23
CA ARG A 40 -1.78 8.74 -12.52
C ARG A 40 -2.08 9.55 -11.27
N PHE A 41 -2.32 8.89 -10.12
CA PHE A 41 -2.61 9.57 -8.87
C PHE A 41 -1.32 10.10 -8.25
N GLU A 42 -1.33 11.35 -7.80
CA GLU A 42 -0.18 11.97 -7.15
C GLU A 42 0.21 11.21 -5.86
N GLN A 43 -0.79 10.66 -5.18
CA GLN A 43 -0.66 9.90 -3.94
C GLN A 43 -0.09 8.50 -4.16
N TYR A 44 0.00 8.01 -5.40
CA TYR A 44 0.46 6.65 -5.71
C TYR A 44 1.86 6.37 -5.15
N ALA A 45 2.79 7.32 -5.31
CA ALA A 45 4.15 7.18 -4.80
C ALA A 45 4.19 7.16 -3.25
N GLU A 46 3.31 7.90 -2.58
CA GLU A 46 3.20 7.91 -1.12
C GLU A 46 2.61 6.60 -0.59
N ILE A 47 1.55 6.10 -1.23
CA ILE A 47 0.93 4.80 -0.93
C ILE A 47 1.96 3.67 -1.11
N GLY A 48 2.81 3.73 -2.14
CA GLY A 48 3.89 2.77 -2.35
C GLY A 48 4.92 2.75 -1.20
N ARG A 49 5.25 3.91 -0.62
CA ARG A 49 6.15 3.97 0.56
C ARG A 49 5.49 3.39 1.81
N LEU A 50 4.18 3.62 1.98
CA LEU A 50 3.40 3.05 3.08
C LEU A 50 3.29 1.52 2.94
N TYR A 51 3.13 1.02 1.73
CA TYR A 51 3.20 -0.41 1.43
C TYR A 51 4.57 -0.99 1.77
N ASP A 52 5.64 -0.35 1.29
CA ASP A 52 7.00 -0.81 1.58
C ASP A 52 7.22 -0.89 3.10
N HIS A 53 6.79 0.11 3.86
CA HIS A 53 6.85 0.05 5.32
C HIS A 53 6.01 -1.10 5.94
N LEU A 54 4.90 -1.52 5.32
CA LEU A 54 4.13 -2.68 5.76
C LEU A 54 4.86 -4.00 5.47
N VAL A 55 5.39 -4.16 4.25
CA VAL A 55 6.06 -5.40 3.82
C VAL A 55 7.51 -5.50 4.28
N SER A 56 8.15 -4.37 4.58
CA SER A 56 9.53 -4.23 5.06
C SER A 56 9.64 -4.38 6.58
N LYS A 57 8.52 -4.57 7.30
CA LYS A 57 8.59 -5.14 8.65
C LYS A 57 9.19 -6.56 8.53
N PRO A 58 10.36 -6.80 9.14
CA PRO A 58 11.16 -7.98 8.87
C PRO A 58 10.58 -9.18 9.62
N GLU A 59 9.59 -9.84 9.02
CA GLU A 59 9.37 -11.27 9.21
C GLU A 59 9.46 -12.05 7.90
N ILE A 60 9.84 -11.38 6.80
CA ILE A 60 10.46 -12.08 5.68
C ILE A 60 11.95 -12.20 5.98
N ASP A 61 12.23 -13.12 6.91
CA ASP A 61 13.33 -14.07 6.78
C ASP A 61 13.21 -14.75 5.40
N ARG A 62 13.53 -14.02 4.32
CA ARG A 62 13.96 -14.66 3.08
C ARG A 62 15.38 -15.07 3.34
N SER A 63 15.50 -16.17 4.06
CA SER A 63 16.41 -17.28 3.78
C SER A 63 17.53 -16.86 2.84
N ARG A 64 18.56 -16.26 3.46
CA ARG A 64 19.90 -16.23 2.90
C ARG A 64 20.28 -17.68 2.63
N GLU A 65 20.34 -18.00 1.34
CA GLU A 65 21.21 -19.00 0.71
C GLU A 65 21.56 -20.25 1.56
N VAL A 66 20.99 -21.40 1.19
CA VAL A 66 21.66 -22.71 1.33
C VAL A 66 21.61 -23.46 0.01
#